data_AF-A0A848AZ72-F1
#
_entry.id   AF-A0A848AZ72-F1
#
_cell.length_a   1.000
_cell.length_b   1.000
_cell.length_c   1.000
_cell.angle_alpha   90.00
_cell.angle_beta   90.00
_cell.angle_gamma   90.00
#
_symmetry.space_group_name_H-M   'P 1'
#
loop_
_entity.id
_entity.type
_entity.pdbx_description
1 polymer ?
#
loop_
_entity_poly.entity_id
_entity_poly.type
_entity_poly.pdbx_seq_one_letter_code
_entity_poly.pdbx_strand_id
1 'polypeptide(L)'
;MNQHVNSEVKQEENVKTAEMVLEMPRVITEPATRKQAAENFIDYIHSGATQEGEKLRPFFNNLNYEIDEVGNLRIEGSLTGDLSICPLSVLSSWTEEVWQKSLESLVGSNGMIKCEIK
;
A
#
# COMPACT_ATOMS: atom_id res chain seq x y z
N MET A 1 11.19 10.90 54.03
CA MET A 1 11.56 10.04 52.88
C MET A 1 10.43 10.17 51.86
N ASN A 2 10.66 10.95 50.80
CA ASN A 2 9.68 11.10 49.72
C ASN A 2 9.97 10.03 48.68
N GLN A 3 9.11 9.02 48.57
CA GLN A 3 9.14 8.11 47.43
C GLN A 3 8.38 8.79 46.29
N HIS A 4 9.13 9.33 45.32
CA HIS A 4 8.59 9.62 44.00
C HIS A 4 8.38 8.28 43.29
N VAL A 5 7.12 7.85 43.20
CA VAL A 5 6.72 6.79 42.27
C VAL A 5 6.64 7.45 40.90
N ASN A 6 7.69 7.31 40.09
CA ASN A 6 7.57 7.51 38.65
C ASN A 6 6.63 6.43 38.14
N SER A 7 5.36 6.80 37.96
CA SER A 7 4.47 6.01 37.12
C SER A 7 4.99 6.18 35.70
N GLU A 8 5.75 5.20 35.23
CA GLU A 8 5.99 5.01 33.80
C GLU A 8 4.63 4.85 33.15
N VAL A 9 4.10 5.96 32.63
CA VAL A 9 2.96 5.95 31.73
C VAL A 9 3.44 5.15 30.53
N LYS A 10 3.03 3.88 30.46
CA LYS A 10 3.05 3.14 29.21
C LYS A 10 2.22 3.96 28.24
N GLN A 11 2.88 4.74 27.38
CA GLN A 11 2.22 5.27 26.20
C GLN A 11 1.80 4.04 25.41
N GLU A 12 0.52 3.68 25.50
CA GLU A 12 -0.10 2.91 24.43
C GLU A 12 0.09 3.76 23.18
N GLU A 13 1.05 3.39 22.33
CA GLU A 13 1.10 3.93 20.98
C GLU A 13 -0.27 3.66 20.38
N ASN A 14 -1.05 4.72 20.21
CA ASN A 14 -2.36 4.64 19.60
C ASN A 14 -2.12 4.40 18.11
N VAL A 15 -1.88 3.14 17.74
CA VAL A 15 -1.54 2.73 16.39
C VAL A 15 -2.77 2.97 15.51
N LYS A 16 -2.71 4.01 14.68
CA LYS A 16 -3.77 4.29 13.71
C LYS A 16 -3.66 3.26 12.59
N THR A 17 -4.77 2.63 12.25
CA THR A 17 -4.87 1.79 11.06
C THR A 17 -5.44 2.59 9.90
N ALA A 18 -5.06 2.23 8.68
CA ALA A 18 -5.64 2.75 7.46
C ALA A 18 -6.02 1.60 6.54
N GLU A 19 -7.18 1.73 5.91
CA GLU A 19 -7.65 0.86 4.84
C GLU A 19 -7.75 1.68 3.56
N MET A 20 -7.24 1.12 2.45
CA MET A 20 -7.34 1.72 1.12
C MET A 20 -7.78 0.67 0.12
N VAL A 21 -8.61 1.10 -0.84
CA VAL A 21 -9.05 0.26 -1.96
C VAL A 21 -8.55 0.90 -3.24
N LEU A 22 -7.76 0.15 -4.01
CA LEU A 22 -7.22 0.54 -5.30
C LEU A 22 -8.01 -0.16 -6.40
N GLU A 23 -8.68 0.64 -7.23
CA GLU A 23 -9.44 0.12 -8.36
C GLU A 23 -8.51 -0.57 -9.36
N MET A 24 -8.85 -1.82 -9.67
CA MET A 24 -8.13 -2.59 -10.67
C MET A 24 -8.58 -2.16 -12.07
N PRO A 25 -7.65 -1.93 -13.03
CA PRO A 25 -8.02 -1.61 -14.40
C PRO A 25 -8.97 -2.65 -14.98
N ARG A 26 -10.09 -2.21 -15.56
CA ARG A 26 -11.14 -3.10 -16.09
C ARG A 26 -10.67 -4.04 -17.21
N VAL A 27 -9.55 -3.70 -17.86
CA VAL A 27 -8.89 -4.56 -18.85
C VAL A 27 -8.28 -5.82 -18.22
N ILE A 28 -7.95 -5.78 -16.93
CA ILE A 28 -7.42 -6.91 -16.17
C ILE A 28 -8.59 -7.69 -15.56
N THR A 29 -9.05 -8.70 -16.30
CA THR A 29 -10.22 -9.52 -15.92
C THR A 29 -9.83 -10.83 -15.25
N GLU A 30 -8.66 -11.38 -15.58
CA GLU A 30 -8.23 -12.67 -15.06
C GLU A 30 -7.72 -12.56 -13.60
N PRO A 31 -8.20 -13.40 -12.67
CA PRO A 31 -7.79 -13.35 -11.26
C PRO A 31 -6.28 -13.48 -11.05
N ALA A 32 -5.60 -14.32 -11.84
CA ALA A 32 -4.16 -14.49 -11.76
C ALA A 32 -3.40 -13.19 -12.12
N THR A 33 -3.86 -12.49 -13.15
CA THR A 33 -3.27 -11.22 -13.58
C THR A 33 -3.52 -10.10 -12.57
N ARG A 34 -4.69 -10.08 -11.93
CA ARG A 34 -4.98 -9.15 -10.82
C ARG A 34 -4.02 -9.36 -9.66
N LYS A 35 -3.78 -10.62 -9.29
CA LYS A 35 -2.80 -10.97 -8.25
C LYS A 35 -1.39 -10.52 -8.65
N GLN A 36 -0.98 -10.77 -9.90
CA GLN A 36 0.32 -10.32 -10.39
C GLN A 36 0.46 -8.79 -10.38
N ALA A 37 -0.59 -8.04 -10.73
CA ALA A 37 -0.59 -6.58 -10.66
C ALA A 37 -0.43 -6.08 -9.21
N ALA A 38 -1.10 -6.72 -8.25
CA ALA A 38 -0.97 -6.40 -6.84
C ALA A 38 0.45 -6.71 -6.30
N GLU A 39 0.99 -7.90 -6.61
CA GLU A 39 2.36 -8.28 -6.23
C GLU A 39 3.38 -7.29 -6.81
N ASN A 40 3.26 -6.96 -8.11
CA ASN A 40 4.12 -5.98 -8.76
C ASN A 40 4.04 -4.60 -8.11
N PHE A 41 2.85 -4.15 -7.71
CA PHE A 41 2.70 -2.86 -7.02
C PHE A 41 3.42 -2.84 -5.68
N ILE A 42 3.28 -3.90 -4.88
CA ILE A 42 3.96 -4.03 -3.59
C ILE A 42 5.48 -4.07 -3.80
N ASP A 43 5.96 -4.84 -4.79
CA ASP A 43 7.38 -4.91 -5.14
C ASP A 43 7.91 -3.56 -5.65
N TYR A 44 7.12 -2.83 -6.44
CA TYR A 44 7.49 -1.52 -6.98
C TYR A 44 7.65 -0.45 -5.90
N ILE A 45 6.85 -0.52 -4.83
CA ILE A 45 7.05 0.30 -3.62
C ILE A 45 8.36 -0.08 -2.94
N HIS A 46 8.58 -1.39 -2.74
CA HIS A 46 9.79 -1.88 -2.09
C HIS A 46 11.05 -1.71 -2.95
N SER A 47 10.96 -1.48 -4.25
CA SER A 47 12.13 -1.24 -5.08
C SER A 47 12.68 0.19 -4.95
N GLY A 48 11.93 1.11 -4.34
CA GLY A 48 12.33 2.51 -4.24
C GLY A 48 12.30 3.25 -5.59
N ALA A 49 11.50 2.77 -6.55
CA ALA A 49 11.45 3.33 -7.90
C ALA A 49 10.92 4.79 -7.94
N THR A 50 10.25 5.24 -6.88
CA THR A 50 9.67 6.58 -6.76
C THR A 50 9.90 7.16 -5.36
N GLN A 51 9.92 8.48 -5.24
CA GLN A 51 10.03 9.15 -3.93
C GLN A 51 8.80 8.89 -3.06
N GLU A 52 7.63 8.80 -3.67
CA GLU A 52 6.35 8.51 -3.03
C GLU A 52 6.34 7.07 -2.49
N GLY A 53 6.86 6.10 -3.25
CA GLY A 53 7.04 4.72 -2.79
C GLY A 53 7.95 4.61 -1.57
N GLU A 54 9.07 5.34 -1.54
CA GLU A 54 9.95 5.39 -0.37
C GLU A 54 9.25 5.97 0.87
N LYS A 55 8.38 6.97 0.71
CA LYS A 55 7.58 7.51 1.82
C LYS A 55 6.53 6.51 2.31
N LEU A 56 5.96 5.70 1.42
CA LEU A 56 4.92 4.72 1.74
C LEU A 56 5.47 3.40 2.30
N ARG A 57 6.73 3.06 2.01
CA ARG A 57 7.39 1.83 2.46
C ARG A 57 7.11 1.42 3.91
N PRO A 58 7.17 2.32 4.92
CA PRO A 58 6.88 1.94 6.31
C PRO A 58 5.46 1.37 6.53
N PHE A 59 4.47 1.88 5.81
CA PHE A 59 3.10 1.34 5.81
C PHE A 59 3.04 -0.01 5.09
N PHE A 60 3.75 -0.15 3.96
CA PHE A 60 3.76 -1.36 3.16
C PHE A 60 4.54 -2.54 3.78
N ASN A 61 5.47 -2.28 4.70
CA ASN A 61 6.21 -3.31 5.43
C ASN A 61 5.34 -4.16 6.37
N ASN A 62 4.19 -3.63 6.83
CA ASN A 62 3.31 -4.27 7.81
C ASN A 62 1.86 -4.31 7.33
N LEU A 63 1.65 -4.35 6.01
CA LEU A 63 0.31 -4.38 5.43
C LEU A 63 -0.22 -5.81 5.32
N ASN A 64 -1.53 -5.95 5.44
CA ASN A 64 -2.29 -7.05 4.88
C ASN A 64 -2.91 -6.58 3.56
N TYR A 65 -2.95 -7.45 2.56
CA TYR A 65 -3.67 -7.16 1.32
C TYR A 65 -4.45 -8.36 0.82
N GLU A 66 -5.52 -8.06 0.12
CA GLU A 66 -6.36 -9.02 -0.57
C GLU A 66 -6.88 -8.44 -1.89
N ILE A 67 -7.33 -9.32 -2.79
CA ILE A 67 -8.19 -8.92 -3.90
C ILE A 67 -9.63 -9.13 -3.43
N ASP A 68 -10.41 -8.06 -3.40
CA ASP A 68 -11.79 -8.11 -2.93
C ASP A 68 -12.73 -8.85 -3.90
N GLU A 69 -14.00 -9.00 -3.51
CA GLU A 69 -15.01 -9.72 -4.29
C GLU A 69 -15.27 -9.10 -5.68
N VAL A 70 -15.05 -7.80 -5.84
CA VAL A 70 -15.23 -7.09 -7.11
C VAL A 70 -13.95 -7.05 -7.96
N GLY A 71 -12.81 -7.46 -7.38
CA GLY A 71 -11.53 -7.56 -8.06
C GLY A 71 -10.53 -6.44 -7.80
N ASN A 72 -10.81 -5.56 -6.85
CA ASN A 72 -9.92 -4.46 -6.49
C ASN A 72 -8.89 -4.91 -5.47
N LEU A 73 -7.77 -4.20 -5.42
CA LEU A 73 -6.76 -4.42 -4.41
C LEU A 73 -7.15 -3.67 -3.14
N ARG A 74 -7.44 -4.40 -2.06
CA ARG A 74 -7.68 -3.85 -0.73
C ARG A 74 -6.41 -4.02 0.10
N ILE A 75 -5.96 -2.94 0.71
CA ILE A 75 -4.80 -2.92 1.60
C ILE A 75 -5.20 -2.35 2.96
N GLU A 76 -4.72 -2.99 4.02
CA GLU A 76 -4.95 -2.58 5.40
C GLU A 76 -3.64 -2.64 6.16
N GLY A 77 -3.29 -1.59 6.90
CA GLY A 77 -2.04 -1.56 7.63
C GLY A 77 -2.01 -0.54 8.74
N SER A 78 -0.99 -0.64 9.57
CA SER A 78 -0.72 0.33 10.63
C SER A 78 0.06 1.52 10.08
N LEU A 79 -0.42 2.73 10.33
CA LEU A 79 0.30 3.96 10.07
C LEU A 79 1.27 4.22 11.22
N THR A 80 2.56 4.06 10.95
CA THR A 80 3.65 4.25 11.92
C THR A 80 4.46 5.52 11.61
N GLY A 81 5.15 6.06 12.62
CA GLY A 81 6.03 7.22 12.46
C GLY A 81 5.34 8.42 11.81
N ASP A 82 5.99 9.04 10.83
CA ASP A 82 5.50 10.23 10.13
C ASP A 82 4.18 10.00 9.38
N LEU A 83 3.86 8.74 9.02
CA LEU A 83 2.61 8.40 8.34
C LEU A 83 1.40 8.51 9.29
N SER A 84 1.60 8.37 10.61
CA SER A 84 0.53 8.47 11.62
C SER A 84 -0.07 9.88 11.76
N ILE A 85 0.68 10.90 11.34
CA ILE A 85 0.27 12.31 11.34
C ILE A 85 0.05 12.85 9.92
N CYS A 86 0.34 12.06 8.90
CA CYS A 86 0.12 12.42 7.51
C CYS A 86 -1.39 12.48 7.19
N PRO A 87 -1.90 13.54 6.54
CA PRO A 87 -3.29 13.57 6.10
C PRO A 87 -3.60 12.41 5.16
N LEU A 88 -4.76 11.76 5.35
CA LEU A 88 -5.19 10.64 4.50
C LEU A 88 -5.22 11.01 3.01
N SER A 89 -5.59 12.26 2.67
CA SER A 89 -5.57 12.72 1.28
C SER A 89 -4.19 12.69 0.64
N VAL A 90 -3.13 12.96 1.42
CA VAL A 90 -1.74 12.91 0.95
C VAL A 90 -1.32 11.45 0.75
N LEU A 91 -1.65 10.58 1.72
CA LEU A 91 -1.39 9.15 1.62
C LEU A 91 -2.09 8.52 0.40
N SER A 92 -3.36 8.87 0.18
CA SER A 92 -4.13 8.44 -0.99
C SER A 92 -3.49 8.92 -2.29
N SER A 93 -3.09 10.19 -2.36
CA SER A 93 -2.44 10.75 -3.56
C SER A 93 -1.12 10.05 -3.89
N TRP A 94 -0.27 9.79 -2.90
CA TRP A 94 0.97 9.03 -3.12
C TRP A 94 0.68 7.60 -3.56
N THR A 95 -0.30 6.95 -2.93
CA THR A 95 -0.64 5.56 -3.24
C THR A 95 -1.18 5.43 -4.66
N GLU A 96 -2.05 6.35 -5.09
CA GLU A 96 -2.59 6.39 -6.45
C GLU A 96 -1.50 6.62 -7.50
N GLU A 97 -0.58 7.56 -7.25
CA GLU A 97 0.53 7.83 -8.16
C GLU A 97 1.43 6.61 -8.35
N VAL A 98 1.78 5.94 -7.24
CA VAL A 98 2.63 4.73 -7.30
C VAL A 98 1.88 3.56 -7.93
N TRP A 99 0.57 3.44 -7.68
CA TRP A 99 -0.28 2.43 -8.31
C TRP A 99 -0.25 2.56 -9.83
N GLN A 100 -0.48 3.76 -10.36
CA GLN A 100 -0.44 4.04 -11.80
C GLN A 100 0.93 3.71 -12.41
N LYS A 101 2.02 4.19 -11.80
CA LYS A 101 3.39 3.91 -12.29
C LYS A 101 3.74 2.42 -12.25
N SER A 102 3.28 1.70 -11.23
CA SER A 102 3.51 0.26 -11.13
C SER A 102 2.81 -0.51 -12.25
N LEU A 103 1.58 -0.11 -12.61
CA LEU A 103 0.83 -0.69 -13.73
C LEU A 103 1.51 -0.36 -15.07
N GLU A 104 1.97 0.88 -15.26
CA GLU A 104 2.74 1.27 -16.45
C GLU A 104 4.03 0.45 -16.58
N SER A 105 4.76 0.23 -15.49
CA SER A 105 5.96 -0.60 -15.45
C SER A 105 5.66 -2.05 -15.86
N LEU A 106 4.51 -2.58 -15.45
CA LEU A 106 4.07 -3.92 -15.77
C LEU A 106 3.74 -4.08 -17.27
N VAL A 107 3.18 -3.03 -17.90
CA VAL A 107 2.92 -2.97 -19.34
C VAL A 107 4.23 -2.75 -20.13
N GLY A 108 5.08 -1.85 -19.67
CA GLY A 108 6.35 -1.48 -20.32
C GLY A 108 7.44 -2.55 -20.25
N SER A 109 7.35 -3.50 -19.32
CA SER A 109 8.30 -4.62 -19.19
C SER A 109 8.09 -5.76 -20.20
N ASN A 110 7.33 -5.54 -21.28
CA ASN A 110 7.06 -6.45 -22.41
C ASN A 110 6.42 -7.82 -22.04
N GLY A 111 5.08 -7.92 -22.20
CA GLY A 111 4.41 -9.18 -22.58
C GLY A 111 3.92 -10.13 -21.47
N MET A 112 3.95 -9.75 -20.19
CA MET A 112 3.50 -10.62 -19.10
C MET A 112 2.01 -10.49 -18.72
N ILE A 113 1.37 -9.34 -18.97
CA ILE A 113 -0.09 -9.32 -19.05
C ILE A 113 -0.47 -9.78 -20.46
N LYS A 114 -0.66 -11.09 -20.64
CA LYS A 114 -1.52 -11.59 -21.72
C LYS A 114 -2.97 -11.24 -21.35
N CYS A 115 -3.33 -9.97 -21.41
CA CYS A 115 -4.74 -9.63 -21.58
C CYS A 115 -5.05 -10.09 -23.01
N GLU A 116 -5.56 -11.31 -23.16
CA GLU A 116 -6.31 -11.65 -24.37
C GLU A 116 -7.49 -10.68 -24.42
N ILE A 117 -7.33 -9.60 -25.20
CA ILE A 117 -8.44 -8.73 -25.57
C ILE A 117 -9.35 -9.59 -26.44
N LYS A 118 -10.40 -10.14 -25.84
CA LYS A 118 -11.50 -10.77 -26.57
C LYS A 118 -12.45 -9.71 -27.12
#